data_AF-A0A352N6T7-F1
#
_entry.id   AF-A0A352N6T7-F1
#
_cell.length_a   1.000
_cell.length_b   1.000
_cell.length_c   1.000
_cell.angle_alpha   90.00
_cell.angle_beta   90.00
_cell.angle_gamma   90.00
#
_symmetry.space_group_name_H-M   'P 1'
#
loop_
_entity.id
_entity.type
_entity.pdbx_description
1 polymer ?
#
loop_
_entity_poly.entity_id
_entity_poly.type
_entity_poly.pdbx_seq_one_letter_code
_entity_poly.pdbx_strand_id
1 'polypeptide(L)'
;MGKVIILLSIILSALATMLCYLFIAEKIAFGEGRISEGQKEIDKGQPEIDEGIFRLKIGKIELSDGKKEYERSGENLFLVLFDDLLQSGKGFREAKEKIDEGDRQIAKGQDDIDAGEKRLDAGRLELLLGKEQLKQAKLVCKVFAFGVFFLASLSIVLGVCWRKSLAQICSEPLKIPKLILGGK
;
A
#
# COMPACT_ATOMS: atom_id res chain seq x y z
N MET A 1 -14.73 -5.54 49.26
CA MET A 1 -13.47 -5.72 48.49
C MET A 1 -13.70 -6.02 47.01
N GLY A 2 -14.63 -6.91 46.62
CA GLY A 2 -14.87 -7.24 45.19
C GLY A 2 -15.15 -6.04 44.26
N LYS A 3 -15.90 -5.03 44.72
CA LYS A 3 -16.23 -3.84 43.89
C LYS A 3 -15.01 -2.99 43.49
N VAL A 4 -13.98 -2.93 44.33
CA VAL A 4 -12.75 -2.16 44.05
C VAL A 4 -11.89 -2.90 43.04
N ILE A 5 -11.79 -4.23 43.16
CA ILE A 5 -11.08 -5.10 42.20
C ILE A 5 -11.72 -4.99 40.81
N ILE A 6 -13.05 -4.97 40.74
CA ILE A 6 -13.79 -4.77 39.48
C ILE A 6 -13.43 -3.41 38.85
N LEU A 7 -13.45 -2.32 39.61
CA LEU A 7 -13.08 -0.98 39.09
C LEU A 7 -11.64 -0.93 38.57
N LEU A 8 -10.70 -1.52 39.33
CA LEU A 8 -9.28 -1.58 38.93
C LEU A 8 -9.08 -2.39 37.64
N SER A 9 -9.81 -3.50 37.48
CA SER A 9 -9.77 -4.32 36.26
C SER A 9 -10.30 -3.59 35.02
N ILE A 10 -11.34 -2.76 35.17
CA ILE A 10 -11.92 -1.97 34.08
C ILE A 10 -10.94 -0.88 33.64
N ILE A 11 -10.31 -0.19 34.59
CA ILE A 11 -9.31 0.86 34.31
C ILE A 11 -8.12 0.25 33.56
N LEU A 12 -7.61 -0.90 34.03
CA LEU A 12 -6.51 -1.60 33.37
C LEU A 12 -6.88 -2.03 31.96
N SER A 13 -8.10 -2.56 31.75
CA SER A 13 -8.59 -2.92 30.43
C SER A 13 -8.72 -1.70 29.51
N ALA A 14 -9.20 -0.57 30.03
CA ALA A 14 -9.35 0.65 29.24
C ALA A 14 -7.98 1.20 28.80
N LEU A 15 -6.98 1.16 29.69
CA LEU A 15 -5.59 1.52 29.35
C LEU A 15 -5.01 0.60 28.28
N ALA A 16 -5.24 -0.71 28.39
CA ALA A 16 -4.80 -1.68 27.38
C ALA A 16 -5.46 -1.42 26.02
N THR A 17 -6.77 -1.12 25.99
CA THR A 17 -7.47 -0.77 24.75
C THR A 17 -6.97 0.54 24.14
N MET A 18 -6.69 1.55 24.96
CA MET A 18 -6.14 2.83 24.49
C MET A 18 -4.74 2.67 23.87
N LEU A 19 -3.87 1.87 24.49
CA LEU A 19 -2.54 1.58 23.94
C LEU A 19 -2.64 0.81 22.61
N CYS A 20 -3.54 -0.17 22.55
CA CYS A 20 -3.81 -0.92 21.32
C CYS A 20 -4.33 -0.02 20.19
N TYR A 21 -5.22 0.92 20.53
CA TYR A 21 -5.76 1.90 19.58
C TYR A 21 -4.66 2.81 19.01
N LEU A 22 -3.78 3.34 19.86
CA LEU A 22 -2.65 4.18 19.42
C LEU A 22 -1.73 3.42 18.48
N PHE A 23 -1.38 2.18 18.81
CA PHE A 23 -0.52 1.34 17.98
C PHE A 23 -1.14 1.06 16.59
N ILE A 24 -2.44 0.75 16.53
CA ILE A 24 -3.10 0.49 15.26
C ILE A 24 -3.24 1.79 14.44
N ALA A 25 -3.52 2.92 15.09
CA ALA A 25 -3.60 4.22 14.42
C ALA A 25 -2.27 4.60 13.76
N GLU A 26 -1.14 4.37 14.45
CA GLU A 26 0.20 4.58 13.89
C GLU A 26 0.45 3.67 12.67
N LYS A 27 0.07 2.38 12.76
CA LYS A 27 0.19 1.47 11.62
C LYS A 27 -0.67 1.88 10.42
N ILE A 28 -1.86 2.42 10.65
CA ILE A 28 -2.73 2.94 9.58
C ILE A 28 -2.06 4.16 8.93
N ALA A 29 -1.56 5.11 9.71
CA ALA A 29 -0.88 6.30 9.18
C ALA A 29 0.36 5.92 8.36
N PHE A 30 1.16 4.96 8.86
CA PHE A 30 2.29 4.44 8.12
C PHE A 30 1.87 3.73 6.82
N GLY A 31 0.81 2.92 6.87
CA GLY A 31 0.25 2.26 5.69
C GLY A 31 -0.26 3.24 4.63
N GLU A 32 -0.92 4.33 5.04
CA GLU A 32 -1.34 5.42 4.14
C GLU A 32 -0.14 6.10 3.48
N GLY A 33 0.91 6.37 4.26
CA GLY A 33 2.17 6.92 3.76
C GLY A 33 2.76 6.04 2.66
N ARG A 34 2.87 4.72 2.92
CA ARG A 34 3.38 3.76 1.94
C ARG A 34 2.53 3.65 0.68
N ILE A 35 1.20 3.69 0.81
CA ILE A 35 0.28 3.67 -0.35
C ILE A 35 0.45 4.94 -1.18
N SER A 36 0.59 6.10 -0.53
CA SER A 36 0.82 7.38 -1.20
C SER A 36 2.16 7.41 -1.94
N GLU A 37 3.21 6.90 -1.31
CA GLU A 37 4.53 6.78 -1.91
C GLU A 37 4.52 5.81 -3.10
N GLY A 38 3.95 4.62 -2.94
CA GLY A 38 3.80 3.66 -4.04
C GLY A 38 2.96 4.21 -5.20
N GLN A 39 1.92 5.01 -4.92
CA GLN A 39 1.15 5.68 -5.97
C GLN A 39 2.03 6.68 -6.75
N LYS A 40 2.86 7.47 -6.06
CA LYS A 40 3.80 8.39 -6.70
C LYS A 40 4.85 7.65 -7.54
N GLU A 41 5.31 6.49 -7.09
CA GLU A 41 6.25 5.66 -7.87
C GLU A 41 5.60 5.16 -9.16
N ILE A 42 4.36 4.67 -9.11
CA ILE A 42 3.61 4.26 -10.31
C ILE A 42 3.37 5.45 -11.25
N ASP A 43 2.96 6.60 -10.69
CA ASP A 43 2.69 7.80 -11.48
C ASP A 43 3.95 8.35 -12.15
N LYS A 44 5.14 8.10 -11.57
CA LYS A 44 6.44 8.42 -12.19
C LYS A 44 6.92 7.34 -13.18
N GLY A 45 6.68 6.07 -12.89
CA GLY A 45 7.11 4.97 -13.76
C GLY A 45 6.33 4.89 -15.08
N GLN A 46 5.05 5.27 -15.08
CA GLN A 46 4.23 5.28 -16.29
C GLN A 46 4.81 6.15 -17.42
N PRO A 47 5.12 7.45 -17.20
CA PRO A 47 5.71 8.28 -18.25
C PRO A 47 7.11 7.81 -18.67
N GLU A 48 7.88 7.18 -17.79
CA GLU A 48 9.18 6.60 -18.15
C GLU A 48 9.03 5.43 -19.15
N ILE A 49 8.02 4.58 -18.96
CA ILE A 49 7.68 3.52 -19.91
C ILE A 49 7.19 4.12 -21.23
N ASP A 50 6.29 5.12 -21.18
CA ASP A 50 5.77 5.77 -22.38
C ASP A 50 6.90 6.44 -23.20
N GLU A 51 7.84 7.10 -22.52
CA GLU A 51 9.03 7.66 -23.15
C GLU A 51 9.94 6.57 -23.75
N GLY A 52 10.12 5.46 -23.04
CA GLY A 52 10.84 4.28 -23.52
C GLY A 52 10.23 3.72 -24.81
N ILE A 53 8.90 3.55 -24.84
CA ILE A 53 8.14 3.12 -26.03
C ILE A 53 8.35 4.09 -27.19
N PHE A 54 8.31 5.40 -26.92
CA PHE A 54 8.52 6.41 -27.95
C PHE A 54 9.95 6.35 -28.53
N ARG A 55 10.97 6.27 -27.68
CA ARG A 55 12.37 6.12 -28.10
C ARG A 55 12.59 4.84 -28.91
N LEU A 56 12.01 3.74 -28.46
CA LEU A 56 12.06 2.47 -29.17
C LEU A 56 11.42 2.57 -30.58
N LYS A 57 10.29 3.28 -30.69
CA LYS A 57 9.63 3.50 -31.98
C LYS A 57 10.49 4.33 -32.93
N ILE A 58 11.16 5.38 -32.43
CA ILE A 58 12.11 6.16 -33.23
C ILE A 58 13.27 5.27 -33.69
N GLY A 59 13.89 4.52 -32.77
CA GLY A 59 15.00 3.62 -33.11
C GLY A 59 14.62 2.55 -34.14
N LYS A 60 13.38 2.03 -34.09
CA LYS A 60 12.85 1.11 -35.12
C LYS A 60 12.75 1.78 -36.50
N ILE A 61 12.34 3.05 -36.57
CA ILE A 61 12.25 3.79 -37.83
C ILE A 61 13.65 4.03 -38.38
N GLU A 62 14.58 4.52 -37.56
CA GLU A 62 15.98 4.76 -37.94
C GLU A 62 16.66 3.48 -38.45
N LEU A 63 16.46 2.36 -37.75
CA LEU A 63 16.99 1.06 -38.17
C LEU A 63 16.36 0.58 -39.48
N SER A 64 15.05 0.78 -39.66
CA SER A 64 14.37 0.45 -40.91
C SER A 64 14.88 1.28 -42.08
N ASP A 65 15.16 2.55 -41.88
CA ASP A 65 15.67 3.42 -42.94
C ASP A 65 17.14 3.11 -43.24
N GLY A 66 17.95 2.81 -42.23
CA GLY A 66 19.32 2.29 -42.40
C GLY A 66 19.37 0.97 -43.17
N LYS A 67 18.41 0.06 -42.92
CA LYS A 67 18.25 -1.19 -43.71
C LYS A 67 17.99 -0.92 -45.19
N LYS A 68 17.08 0.02 -45.51
CA LYS A 68 16.80 0.41 -46.91
C LYS A 68 18.02 1.04 -47.59
N GLU A 69 18.78 1.86 -46.86
CA GLU A 69 19.98 2.48 -47.39
C GLU A 69 21.10 1.46 -47.63
N TYR A 70 21.23 0.46 -46.74
CA TYR A 70 22.10 -0.69 -46.93
C TYR A 70 21.72 -1.51 -48.17
N GLU A 71 20.43 -1.83 -48.34
CA GLU A 71 19.92 -2.54 -49.53
C GLU A 71 20.21 -1.77 -50.82
N ARG A 72 19.89 -0.46 -50.85
CA ARG A 72 20.16 0.40 -52.02
C ARG A 72 21.65 0.47 -52.34
N SER A 73 22.51 0.50 -51.33
CA SER A 73 23.97 0.49 -51.52
C SER A 73 24.44 -0.85 -52.08
N GLY A 74 23.84 -1.97 -51.63
CA GLY A 74 24.13 -3.32 -52.11
C GLY A 74 23.66 -3.59 -53.55
N GLU A 75 22.59 -2.93 -54.00
CA GLU A 75 22.15 -2.98 -55.40
C GLU A 75 23.08 -2.20 -56.34
N ASN A 76 23.85 -1.25 -55.81
CA ASN A 76 24.78 -0.46 -56.60
C ASN A 76 26.10 -1.23 -56.80
N LEU A 77 26.17 -1.97 -57.91
CA LEU A 77 27.31 -2.83 -58.28
C LEU A 77 28.67 -2.10 -58.23
N PHE A 78 28.70 -0.80 -58.52
CA PHE A 78 29.93 0.00 -58.43
C PHE A 78 30.42 0.13 -56.98
N LEU A 79 29.52 0.42 -56.03
CA LEU A 79 29.86 0.54 -54.61
C LEU A 79 30.27 -0.82 -54.02
N VAL A 80 29.57 -1.89 -54.37
CA VAL A 80 29.91 -3.25 -53.93
C VAL A 80 31.27 -3.67 -54.45
N LEU A 81 31.54 -3.47 -55.74
CA LEU A 81 32.83 -3.83 -56.35
C LEU A 81 33.97 -2.96 -55.79
N PHE A 82 33.70 -1.69 -55.50
CA PHE A 82 34.67 -0.78 -54.88
C PHE A 82 35.01 -1.21 -53.44
N ASP A 83 34.00 -1.58 -52.63
CA ASP A 83 34.22 -2.11 -51.27
C ASP A 83 34.97 -3.45 -51.30
N ASP A 84 34.65 -4.34 -52.25
CA ASP A 84 35.33 -5.64 -52.39
C ASP A 84 36.78 -5.48 -52.86
N LEU A 85 37.05 -4.61 -53.84
CA LEU A 85 38.40 -4.38 -54.37
C LEU A 85 39.32 -3.59 -53.42
N LEU A 86 38.80 -2.54 -52.75
CA LEU A 86 39.63 -1.63 -51.94
C LEU A 86 39.55 -1.91 -50.44
N GLN A 87 38.42 -2.41 -49.94
CA GLN A 87 38.22 -2.69 -48.52
C GLN A 87 38.00 -4.20 -48.24
N SER A 88 38.13 -5.06 -49.25
CA SER A 88 37.90 -6.51 -49.15
C SER A 88 36.51 -6.87 -48.61
N GLY A 89 35.49 -6.04 -48.87
CA GLY A 89 34.11 -6.27 -48.44
C GLY A 89 33.84 -5.98 -46.96
N LYS A 90 34.74 -5.24 -46.29
CA LYS A 90 34.61 -4.93 -44.85
C LYS A 90 33.48 -3.96 -44.56
N GLY A 91 33.25 -2.94 -45.40
CA GLY A 91 32.21 -1.94 -45.17
C GLY A 91 30.81 -2.56 -45.13
N PHE A 92 30.48 -3.44 -46.08
CA PHE A 92 29.19 -4.13 -46.09
C PHE A 92 29.01 -5.12 -44.94
N ARG A 93 30.09 -5.75 -44.46
CA ARG A 93 30.03 -6.63 -43.27
C ARG A 93 29.79 -5.82 -41.99
N GLU A 94 30.52 -4.72 -41.79
CA GLU A 94 30.33 -3.85 -40.62
C GLU A 94 28.93 -3.23 -40.60
N ALA A 95 28.41 -2.80 -41.75
CA ALA A 95 27.05 -2.27 -41.83
C ALA A 95 25.99 -3.34 -41.50
N LYS A 96 26.18 -4.58 -41.95
CA LYS A 96 25.31 -5.70 -41.59
C LYS A 96 25.37 -6.02 -40.10
N GLU A 97 26.57 -6.05 -39.51
CA GLU A 97 26.74 -6.26 -38.06
C GLU A 97 26.05 -5.15 -37.24
N LYS A 98 26.14 -3.89 -37.69
CA LYS A 98 25.43 -2.77 -37.04
C LYS A 98 23.91 -2.93 -37.11
N ILE A 99 23.39 -3.42 -38.23
CA ILE A 99 21.95 -3.69 -38.40
C ILE A 99 21.52 -4.83 -37.47
N ASP A 100 22.26 -5.94 -37.44
CA ASP A 100 21.97 -7.09 -36.57
C ASP A 100 22.03 -6.70 -35.08
N GLU A 101 22.99 -5.87 -34.70
CA GLU A 101 23.11 -5.34 -33.34
C GLU A 101 21.95 -4.38 -33.01
N GLY A 102 21.54 -3.53 -33.96
CA GLY A 102 20.36 -2.69 -33.82
C GLY A 102 19.09 -3.50 -33.57
N ASP A 103 18.87 -4.57 -34.33
CA ASP A 103 17.72 -5.46 -34.14
C ASP A 103 17.73 -6.11 -32.74
N ARG A 104 18.90 -6.51 -32.24
CA ARG A 104 19.05 -7.05 -30.87
C ARG A 104 18.75 -6.00 -29.81
N GLN A 105 19.20 -4.77 -29.99
CA GLN A 105 18.92 -3.69 -29.04
C GLN A 105 17.42 -3.36 -29.01
N ILE A 106 16.76 -3.36 -30.16
CA ILE A 106 15.31 -3.17 -30.24
C ILE A 106 14.56 -4.31 -29.54
N ALA A 107 14.94 -5.56 -29.78
CA ALA A 107 14.32 -6.71 -29.12
C ALA A 107 14.47 -6.63 -27.60
N LYS A 108 15.68 -6.33 -27.13
CA LYS A 108 15.95 -6.15 -25.69
C LYS A 108 15.15 -4.97 -25.10
N GLY A 109 15.06 -3.85 -25.81
CA GLY A 109 14.26 -2.71 -25.38
C GLY A 109 12.76 -3.02 -25.28
N GLN A 110 12.23 -3.89 -26.15
CA GLN A 110 10.86 -4.39 -26.03
C GLN A 110 10.69 -5.26 -24.78
N ASP A 111 11.61 -6.19 -24.54
CA ASP A 111 11.56 -7.05 -23.35
C ASP A 111 11.62 -6.23 -22.06
N ASP A 112 12.45 -5.18 -22.01
CA ASP A 112 12.58 -4.28 -20.87
C ASP A 112 11.30 -3.47 -20.62
N ILE A 113 10.64 -2.99 -21.68
CA ILE A 113 9.33 -2.30 -21.60
C ILE A 113 8.25 -3.25 -21.09
N ASP A 114 8.13 -4.45 -21.68
CA ASP A 114 7.13 -5.45 -21.28
C ASP A 114 7.33 -5.88 -19.82
N ALA A 115 8.58 -6.01 -19.37
CA ALA A 115 8.91 -6.30 -17.98
C ALA A 115 8.55 -5.12 -17.06
N GLY A 116 8.78 -3.88 -17.50
CA GLY A 116 8.38 -2.67 -16.81
C GLY A 116 6.87 -2.56 -16.62
N GLU A 117 6.09 -2.80 -17.68
CA GLU A 117 4.62 -2.76 -17.64
C GLU A 117 4.06 -3.79 -16.66
N LYS A 118 4.55 -5.03 -16.73
CA LYS A 118 4.16 -6.09 -15.77
C LYS A 118 4.46 -5.71 -14.32
N ARG A 119 5.59 -5.03 -14.07
CA ARG A 119 5.93 -4.54 -12.73
C ARG A 119 4.99 -3.43 -12.27
N LEU A 120 4.64 -2.48 -13.15
CA LEU A 120 3.67 -1.44 -12.81
C LEU A 120 2.28 -2.02 -12.53
N ASP A 121 1.83 -2.99 -13.32
CA ASP A 121 0.54 -3.65 -13.10
C ASP A 121 0.50 -4.45 -11.79
N ALA A 122 1.57 -5.19 -11.50
CA ALA A 122 1.71 -5.87 -10.20
C ALA A 122 1.69 -4.88 -9.04
N GLY A 123 2.45 -3.78 -9.13
CA GLY A 123 2.43 -2.72 -8.12
C GLY A 123 1.06 -2.07 -7.95
N ARG A 124 0.31 -1.88 -9.04
CA ARG A 124 -1.06 -1.35 -9.02
C ARG A 124 -2.03 -2.28 -8.30
N LEU A 125 -1.91 -3.59 -8.53
CA LEU A 125 -2.69 -4.61 -7.83
C LEU A 125 -2.37 -4.64 -6.33
N GLU A 126 -1.09 -4.59 -5.96
CA GLU A 126 -0.66 -4.54 -4.56
C GLU A 126 -1.20 -3.28 -3.86
N LEU A 127 -1.15 -2.12 -4.52
CA LEU A 127 -1.75 -0.89 -3.99
C LEU A 127 -3.25 -1.00 -3.79
N LEU A 128 -3.99 -1.63 -4.71
CA LEU A 128 -5.43 -1.84 -4.58
C LEU A 128 -5.75 -2.73 -3.36
N LEU A 129 -5.02 -3.84 -3.22
CA LEU A 129 -5.17 -4.73 -2.07
C LEU A 129 -4.82 -4.02 -0.76
N GLY A 130 -3.72 -3.26 -0.74
CA GLY A 130 -3.32 -2.45 0.42
C GLY A 130 -4.36 -1.40 0.80
N LYS A 131 -4.97 -0.71 -0.19
CA LYS A 131 -6.05 0.26 0.04
C LYS A 131 -7.28 -0.39 0.67
N GLU A 132 -7.67 -1.58 0.20
CA GLU A 132 -8.82 -2.29 0.76
C GLU A 132 -8.54 -2.80 2.18
N GLN A 133 -7.35 -3.36 2.44
CA GLN A 133 -6.94 -3.75 3.79
C GLN A 133 -6.93 -2.56 4.75
N LEU A 134 -6.44 -1.41 4.31
CA LEU A 134 -6.41 -0.19 5.11
C LEU A 134 -7.83 0.33 5.43
N LYS A 135 -8.75 0.23 4.46
CA LYS A 135 -10.16 0.56 4.66
C LYS A 135 -10.82 -0.36 5.68
N GLN A 136 -10.56 -1.67 5.61
CA GLN A 136 -11.05 -2.63 6.60
C GLN A 136 -10.46 -2.36 7.99
N ALA A 137 -9.16 -2.12 8.10
CA ALA A 137 -8.49 -1.79 9.35
C ALA A 137 -9.12 -0.54 10.01
N LYS A 138 -9.40 0.51 9.22
CA LYS A 138 -10.11 1.71 9.70
C LYS A 138 -11.52 1.41 10.19
N LEU A 139 -12.27 0.56 9.48
CA LEU A 139 -13.63 0.18 9.87
C LEU A 139 -13.61 -0.56 11.20
N VAL A 140 -12.70 -1.53 11.35
CA VAL A 140 -12.49 -2.26 12.59
C VAL A 140 -12.14 -1.30 13.72
N CYS A 141 -11.18 -0.40 13.54
CA CYS A 141 -10.86 0.64 14.53
C CYS A 141 -12.08 1.48 14.93
N LYS A 142 -12.92 1.87 13.97
CA LYS A 142 -14.12 2.65 14.23
C LYS A 142 -15.14 1.87 15.07
N VAL A 143 -15.37 0.60 14.76
CA VAL A 143 -16.25 -0.29 15.53
C VAL A 143 -15.72 -0.48 16.96
N PHE A 144 -14.41 -0.70 17.12
CA PHE A 144 -13.78 -0.77 18.44
C PHE A 144 -13.94 0.54 19.22
N ALA A 145 -13.76 1.71 18.57
CA ALA A 145 -13.96 3.01 19.20
C ALA A 145 -15.41 3.21 19.70
N PHE A 146 -16.40 2.82 18.89
CA PHE A 146 -17.81 2.83 19.31
C PHE A 146 -18.08 1.86 20.47
N GLY A 147 -17.48 0.67 20.46
CA GLY A 147 -17.59 -0.30 21.55
C GLY A 147 -17.04 0.24 22.87
N VAL A 148 -15.88 0.91 22.84
CA VAL A 148 -15.30 1.56 24.02
C VAL A 148 -16.20 2.69 24.54
N PHE A 149 -16.78 3.51 23.67
CA PHE A 149 -17.71 4.55 24.06
C PHE A 149 -18.96 3.98 24.76
N PHE A 150 -19.51 2.89 24.23
CA PHE A 150 -20.66 2.20 24.82
C PHE A 150 -20.34 1.59 26.19
N LEU A 151 -19.18 0.92 26.32
CA LEU A 151 -18.73 0.35 27.60
C LEU A 151 -18.45 1.44 28.64
N ALA A 152 -17.83 2.55 28.25
CA ALA A 152 -17.60 3.69 29.12
C ALA A 152 -18.92 4.29 29.63
N SER A 153 -19.92 4.43 28.75
CA SER A 153 -21.26 4.92 29.10
C SER A 153 -21.96 3.99 30.11
N LEU A 154 -21.90 2.68 29.87
CA LEU A 154 -22.48 1.68 30.77
C LEU A 154 -21.79 1.68 32.16
N SER A 155 -20.47 1.84 32.18
CA SER A 155 -19.67 1.95 33.41
C SER A 155 -20.07 3.16 34.26
N ILE A 156 -20.29 4.32 33.62
CA ILE A 156 -20.75 5.54 34.31
C ILE A 156 -22.14 5.30 34.94
N VAL A 157 -23.07 4.69 34.21
CA VAL A 157 -24.43 4.39 34.71
C VAL A 157 -24.37 3.45 35.91
N LEU A 158 -23.61 2.35 35.81
CA LEU A 158 -23.43 1.40 36.92
C LEU A 158 -22.78 2.06 38.15
N GLY A 159 -21.79 2.94 37.93
CA GLY A 159 -21.16 3.72 38.99
C GLY A 159 -22.14 4.65 39.72
N VAL A 160 -23.04 5.31 39.00
CA VAL A 160 -24.10 6.17 39.58
C VAL A 160 -25.16 5.33 40.31
N CYS A 161 -25.60 4.20 39.74
CA CYS A 161 -26.55 3.29 40.37
C CYS A 161 -26.02 2.71 41.69
N TRP A 162 -24.75 2.30 41.75
CA TRP A 162 -24.13 1.83 42.99
C TRP A 162 -24.00 2.93 44.04
N ARG A 163 -23.75 4.19 43.63
CA ARG A 163 -23.71 5.32 44.56
C ARG A 163 -25.09 5.61 45.16
N LYS A 164 -26.17 5.55 44.36
CA LYS A 164 -27.56 5.68 44.85
C LYS A 164 -27.96 4.55 45.79
N SER A 165 -27.62 3.31 45.47
CA SER A 165 -27.94 2.15 46.32
C SER A 165 -27.20 2.20 47.68
N LEU A 166 -25.94 2.66 47.71
CA LEU A 166 -25.22 2.92 48.96
C LEU A 166 -25.83 4.07 49.77
N ALA A 167 -26.28 5.14 49.11
CA ALA A 167 -26.96 6.24 49.78
C ALA A 167 -28.31 5.80 50.39
N GLN A 168 -29.02 4.87 49.75
CA GLN A 168 -30.30 4.34 50.22
C GLN A 168 -30.15 3.40 51.42
N ILE A 169 -29.07 2.63 51.51
CA ILE A 169 -28.76 1.80 52.68
C ILE A 169 -28.32 2.68 53.87
N CYS A 170 -27.63 3.79 53.63
CA CYS A 170 -27.26 4.75 54.67
C CYS A 170 -28.41 5.66 55.13
N SER A 171 -29.52 5.73 54.38
CA SER A 171 -30.69 6.56 54.73
C SER A 171 -31.86 5.76 55.30
N GLU A 172 -31.75 4.43 55.44
CA GLU A 172 -32.75 3.62 56.12
C GLU A 172 -32.63 3.85 57.64
N PRO A 173 -33.58 4.56 58.29
CA PRO A 173 -33.49 4.81 59.71
C PRO A 173 -33.62 3.48 60.45
N LEU A 174 -32.66 3.23 61.34
CA LEU A 174 -32.62 2.13 62.29
C LEU A 174 -34.01 1.94 62.95
N LYS A 175 -34.83 1.03 62.41
CA LYS A 175 -36.08 0.62 63.05
C LYS A 175 -35.70 -0.25 64.23
N ILE A 176 -35.41 0.40 65.36
CA ILE A 176 -35.28 -0.26 66.67
C ILE A 176 -36.65 -0.87 66.97
N PRO A 177 -36.80 -2.20 67.06
CA PRO A 177 -38.05 -2.79 67.50
C PRO A 177 -38.32 -2.36 68.96
N LYS A 178 -39.47 -1.70 69.18
CA LYS A 178 -40.04 -1.47 70.51
C LYS A 178 -40.28 -2.83 71.17
N LEU A 179 -39.39 -3.25 72.05
CA LEU A 179 -39.66 -4.29 73.03
C LEU A 179 -40.52 -3.68 74.14
N ILE A 180 -41.84 -3.93 74.03
CA ILE A 180 -42.82 -3.72 75.09
C ILE A 180 -42.79 -4.94 76.03
N LEU A 181 -42.50 -4.66 77.31
CA LEU A 181 -43.01 -5.24 78.57
C LEU A 181 -43.15 -6.77 78.73
N GLY A 182 -42.56 -7.29 79.83
CA GLY A 182 -43.09 -8.50 80.49
C GLY A 182 -42.24 -9.11 81.62
N GLY A 183 -42.55 -8.76 82.88
CA GLY A 183 -42.39 -9.59 84.11
C GLY A 183 -40.99 -9.61 84.76
N LYS A 184 -40.80 -9.44 86.07
CA LYS A 184 -41.68 -9.39 87.27
C LYS A 184 -41.15 -8.35 88.24
#